data_AF-G0MFF9-F1
#
_entry.id   AF-G0MFF9-F1
#
_cell.length_a   1.000
_cell.length_b   1.000
_cell.length_c   1.000
_cell.angle_alpha   90.00
_cell.angle_beta   90.00
_cell.angle_gamma   90.00
#
_symmetry.space_group_name_H-M   'P 1'
#
loop_
_entity.id
_entity.type
_entity.pdbx_description
1 polymer ?
#
loop_
_entity_poly.entity_id
_entity_poly.type
_entity_poly.pdbx_seq_one_letter_code
_entity_poly.pdbx_strand_id
1 'polypeptide(L)'
;MTFPFRRLPFLTIVNVIQNIDVEDFINFIQMSTKMRTLVKLSKVHILLNVFSNARIGFEKLSDPGRNKQVEFFLKPNSMKKQKKISFEPFVCRKSMYRCEENFEEYRRIMDDFVDIFIVSSASFDMRSTPSDISVQCLEYALSLGLTFKKVQLLISKEHSMDCCQKVLSICARASELSIHLLDYSEEFYLLDRFREYKINVFELTITRNFEWFTVDHLLALINCTNVRIYDVNLSDADFNKFLKHWVTGVGKMETLCVGLESSEGREENLINADDVMDGIPRREILQDEKFEVEGPNGIKANVWCFGLRFSIGDIDLETLLN
;
A
#
# COMPACT_ATOMS: atom_id res chain seq x y z
N MET A 1 1.52 -29.33 -33.86
CA MET A 1 0.53 -30.28 -33.32
C MET A 1 -0.36 -29.53 -32.34
N THR A 2 -1.68 -29.50 -32.55
CA THR A 2 -2.62 -28.89 -31.60
C THR A 2 -3.00 -29.94 -30.55
N PHE A 3 -2.58 -29.74 -29.30
CA PHE A 3 -3.01 -30.58 -28.19
C PHE A 3 -4.52 -30.43 -28.00
N PRO A 4 -5.32 -31.51 -28.06
CA PRO A 4 -6.77 -31.39 -28.04
C PRO A 4 -7.26 -31.23 -26.60
N PHE A 5 -7.00 -30.06 -26.01
CA PHE A 5 -7.35 -29.71 -24.63
C PHE A 5 -8.81 -30.02 -24.28
N ARG A 6 -9.71 -29.90 -25.26
CA ARG A 6 -11.14 -30.18 -25.14
C ARG A 6 -11.52 -31.66 -25.05
N ARG A 7 -10.59 -32.58 -25.30
CA ARG A 7 -10.80 -34.04 -25.19
C ARG A 7 -10.44 -34.57 -23.81
N LEU A 8 -9.82 -33.74 -22.96
CA LEU A 8 -9.48 -34.13 -21.61
C LEU A 8 -10.73 -34.23 -20.72
N PRO A 9 -10.77 -35.14 -19.74
CA PRO A 9 -11.79 -35.14 -18.70
C PRO A 9 -11.83 -33.80 -17.95
N PHE A 10 -13.01 -33.41 -17.49
CA PHE A 10 -13.22 -32.11 -16.83
C PHE A 10 -12.26 -31.86 -15.67
N LEU A 11 -12.06 -32.84 -14.78
CA LEU A 11 -11.14 -32.72 -13.64
C LEU A 11 -9.69 -32.52 -14.08
N THR A 12 -9.27 -33.19 -15.17
CA THR A 12 -7.94 -33.00 -15.75
C THR A 12 -7.78 -31.59 -16.29
N ILE A 13 -8.81 -31.04 -16.96
CA ILE A 13 -8.79 -29.67 -17.47
C ILE A 13 -8.65 -28.66 -16.33
N VAL A 14 -9.46 -28.80 -15.28
CA VAL A 14 -9.39 -27.92 -14.11
C VAL A 14 -8.01 -27.96 -13.47
N ASN A 15 -7.45 -29.15 -13.28
CA ASN A 15 -6.11 -29.30 -12.71
C ASN A 15 -5.04 -28.64 -13.60
N VAL A 16 -5.15 -28.78 -14.93
CA VAL A 16 -4.22 -28.10 -15.84
C VAL A 16 -4.35 -26.59 -15.71
N ILE A 17 -5.57 -26.03 -15.74
CA ILE A 17 -5.81 -24.59 -15.58
C ILE A 17 -5.25 -24.08 -14.25
N GLN A 18 -5.43 -24.82 -13.15
CA GLN A 18 -4.88 -24.44 -11.85
C GLN A 18 -3.35 -24.42 -11.81
N ASN A 19 -2.67 -25.11 -12.73
CA ASN A 19 -1.20 -25.15 -12.83
C ASN A 19 -0.65 -24.33 -13.99
N ILE A 20 -1.51 -23.75 -14.82
CA ILE A 20 -1.12 -22.84 -15.89
C ILE A 20 -0.54 -21.55 -15.29
N ASP A 21 0.45 -21.00 -15.99
CA ASP A 21 1.05 -19.71 -15.67
C ASP A 21 0.04 -18.57 -15.85
N VAL A 22 0.18 -17.54 -15.03
CA VAL A 22 -0.78 -16.43 -14.99
C VAL A 22 -0.93 -15.70 -16.33
N GLU A 23 0.12 -15.72 -17.17
CA GLU A 23 0.16 -15.16 -18.53
C GLU A 23 -0.89 -15.77 -19.45
N ASP A 24 -1.11 -17.07 -19.33
CA ASP A 24 -1.95 -17.81 -20.25
C ASP A 24 -3.43 -17.67 -19.90
N PHE A 25 -3.79 -17.30 -18.66
CA PHE A 25 -5.21 -17.17 -18.28
C PHE A 25 -5.96 -16.19 -19.18
N ILE A 26 -5.34 -15.05 -19.51
CA ILE A 26 -5.96 -14.04 -20.36
C ILE A 26 -6.20 -14.60 -21.77
N ASN A 27 -5.19 -15.27 -22.34
CA ASN A 27 -5.33 -15.93 -23.63
C ASN A 27 -6.47 -16.95 -23.59
N PHE A 28 -6.52 -17.80 -22.56
CA PHE A 28 -7.56 -18.82 -22.39
C PHE A 28 -8.96 -18.20 -22.27
N ILE A 29 -9.13 -17.16 -21.47
CA ILE A 29 -10.42 -16.46 -21.30
C ILE A 29 -10.89 -15.90 -22.64
N GLN A 30 -9.98 -15.33 -23.44
CA GLN A 30 -10.28 -14.73 -24.74
C GLN A 30 -10.58 -15.76 -25.83
N MET A 31 -10.04 -16.97 -25.73
CA MET A 31 -10.20 -18.00 -26.77
C MET A 31 -11.66 -18.39 -27.01
N SER A 32 -12.50 -18.46 -25.97
CA SER A 32 -13.93 -18.76 -26.10
C SER A 32 -14.68 -18.63 -24.78
N THR A 33 -16.00 -18.43 -24.84
CA THR A 33 -16.90 -18.46 -23.67
C THR A 33 -16.75 -19.75 -22.86
N LYS A 34 -16.64 -20.91 -23.53
CA LYS A 34 -16.42 -22.20 -22.86
C LYS A 34 -15.12 -22.21 -22.06
N MET A 35 -14.05 -21.61 -22.58
CA MET A 35 -12.76 -21.58 -21.89
C MET A 35 -12.79 -20.60 -20.71
N ARG A 36 -13.42 -19.43 -20.85
CA ARG A 36 -13.74 -18.53 -19.72
C ARG A 36 -14.49 -19.29 -18.61
N THR A 37 -15.52 -20.06 -18.96
CA THR A 37 -16.27 -20.87 -17.99
C THR A 37 -15.37 -21.91 -17.31
N LEU A 38 -14.45 -22.55 -18.03
CA LEU A 38 -13.51 -23.51 -17.44
C LEU A 38 -12.55 -22.84 -16.46
N VAL A 39 -12.03 -21.65 -16.78
CA VAL A 39 -11.19 -20.87 -15.85
C VAL A 39 -11.97 -20.52 -14.59
N LYS A 40 -13.21 -20.03 -14.75
CA LYS A 40 -14.11 -19.74 -13.62
C LYS A 40 -14.36 -20.95 -12.73
N LEU A 41 -14.67 -22.10 -13.32
CA LEU A 41 -14.90 -23.35 -12.58
C LEU A 41 -13.64 -23.88 -11.90
N SER A 42 -12.46 -23.45 -12.35
CA SER A 42 -11.18 -23.84 -11.76
C SER A 42 -10.86 -23.12 -10.46
N LYS A 43 -11.66 -22.11 -10.07
CA LYS A 43 -11.57 -21.44 -8.76
C LYS A 43 -10.17 -20.92 -8.44
N VAL A 44 -9.52 -20.33 -9.44
CA VAL A 44 -8.16 -19.80 -9.27
C VAL A 44 -8.22 -18.56 -8.37
N HIS A 45 -7.41 -18.57 -7.31
CA HIS A 45 -7.28 -17.45 -6.38
C HIS A 45 -6.24 -16.45 -6.88
N ILE A 46 -6.62 -15.18 -6.95
CA ILE A 46 -5.72 -14.10 -7.39
C ILE A 46 -5.75 -12.91 -6.42
N LEU A 47 -4.68 -12.13 -6.44
CA LEU A 47 -4.60 -10.77 -5.90
C LEU A 47 -4.67 -9.79 -7.06
N LEU A 48 -5.58 -8.81 -7.00
CA LEU A 48 -5.61 -7.71 -7.97
C LEU A 48 -4.60 -6.62 -7.58
N ASN A 49 -3.90 -6.08 -8.56
CA ASN A 49 -2.97 -4.96 -8.39
C ASN A 49 -3.40 -3.83 -9.34
N VAL A 50 -4.04 -2.81 -8.79
CA VAL A 50 -4.55 -1.66 -9.56
C VAL A 50 -3.49 -0.57 -9.53
N PHE A 51 -2.99 -0.18 -10.71
CA PHE A 51 -2.02 0.90 -10.87
C PHE A 51 -2.69 2.07 -11.59
N SER A 52 -3.02 3.07 -10.79
CA SER A 52 -3.81 4.22 -11.21
C SER A 52 -5.16 3.83 -11.84
N ASN A 53 -5.75 4.72 -12.63
CA ASN A 53 -7.00 4.51 -13.35
C ASN A 53 -6.82 3.77 -14.70
N ALA A 54 -5.61 3.29 -15.00
CA ALA A 54 -5.26 2.83 -16.36
C ALA A 54 -4.79 1.38 -16.43
N ARG A 55 -4.43 0.74 -15.31
CA ARG A 55 -3.81 -0.59 -15.34
C ARG A 55 -4.31 -1.45 -14.20
N ILE A 56 -4.67 -2.69 -14.52
CA ILE A 56 -5.01 -3.71 -13.54
C ILE A 56 -4.13 -4.92 -13.84
N GLY A 57 -3.15 -5.15 -12.98
CA GLY A 57 -2.41 -6.39 -12.91
C GLY A 57 -3.08 -7.37 -11.97
N PHE A 58 -2.62 -8.62 -12.02
CA PHE A 58 -3.01 -9.63 -11.06
C PHE A 58 -1.89 -10.63 -10.83
N GLU A 59 -1.92 -11.24 -9.66
CA GLU A 59 -0.96 -12.22 -9.19
C GLU A 59 -1.71 -13.47 -8.75
N LYS A 60 -1.22 -14.65 -9.14
CA LYS A 60 -1.81 -15.92 -8.71
C LYS A 60 -1.29 -16.26 -7.32
N LEU A 61 -2.20 -16.45 -6.36
CA LEU A 61 -1.80 -16.64 -4.95
C LEU A 61 -1.06 -17.96 -4.68
N SER A 62 -1.21 -18.97 -5.54
CA SER A 62 -0.49 -20.23 -5.42
C SER A 62 0.96 -20.17 -5.91
N ASP A 63 1.36 -19.07 -6.56
CA ASP A 63 2.71 -18.87 -7.12
C ASP A 63 3.13 -17.40 -6.94
N PRO A 64 3.37 -16.98 -5.68
CA PRO A 64 3.66 -15.59 -5.37
C PRO A 64 4.99 -15.14 -6.01
N GLY A 65 5.03 -13.90 -6.49
CA GLY A 65 6.20 -13.30 -7.15
C GLY A 65 6.19 -13.37 -8.67
N ARG A 66 5.35 -14.21 -9.28
CA ARG A 66 5.07 -14.16 -10.73
C ARG A 66 3.94 -13.18 -11.03
N ASN A 67 4.26 -11.89 -10.95
CA ASN A 67 3.29 -10.84 -11.25
C ASN A 67 3.14 -10.65 -12.75
N LYS A 68 1.90 -10.55 -13.22
CA LYS A 68 1.62 -10.02 -14.56
C LYS A 68 0.73 -8.81 -14.48
N GLN A 69 1.12 -7.82 -15.27
CA GLN A 69 0.34 -6.62 -15.48
C GLN A 69 -0.41 -6.79 -16.79
N VAL A 70 -1.73 -6.73 -16.73
CA VAL A 70 -2.52 -6.52 -17.94
C VAL A 70 -2.66 -5.00 -18.06
N GLU A 71 -1.91 -4.43 -19.00
CA GLU A 71 -2.07 -3.02 -19.31
C GLU A 71 -3.37 -2.86 -20.11
N PHE A 72 -4.39 -2.28 -19.49
CA PHE A 72 -5.62 -1.91 -20.16
C PHE A 72 -5.42 -0.53 -20.78
N PHE A 73 -4.87 -0.47 -22.00
CA PHE A 73 -4.78 0.81 -22.69
C PHE A 73 -6.14 1.20 -23.26
N LEU A 74 -6.74 2.20 -22.62
CA LEU A 74 -7.96 2.86 -23.03
C LEU A 74 -7.68 3.65 -24.32
N LYS A 75 -8.36 3.29 -25.42
CA LYS A 75 -8.28 4.05 -26.67
C LYS A 75 -9.34 5.15 -26.65
N PRO A 76 -8.99 6.44 -26.83
CA PRO A 76 -10.01 7.46 -26.98
C PRO A 76 -10.69 7.32 -28.34
N ASN A 77 -12.03 7.32 -28.34
CA ASN A 77 -12.89 7.60 -29.50
C ASN A 77 -12.72 6.73 -30.77
N SER A 78 -12.92 5.42 -30.62
CA SER A 78 -13.37 4.60 -31.76
C SER A 78 -14.89 4.53 -31.76
N MET A 79 -15.56 5.50 -32.41
CA MET A 79 -17.02 5.51 -32.69
C MET A 79 -17.52 4.31 -33.54
N LYS A 80 -16.71 3.28 -33.77
CA LYS A 80 -17.18 2.03 -34.34
C LYS A 80 -17.71 1.16 -33.21
N LYS A 81 -19.05 1.03 -33.14
CA LYS A 81 -19.75 -0.01 -32.37
C LYS A 81 -19.10 -1.36 -32.63
N GLN A 82 -18.13 -1.75 -31.80
CA GLN A 82 -17.56 -3.08 -31.86
C GLN A 82 -18.57 -4.05 -31.26
N LYS A 83 -18.67 -5.22 -31.89
CA LYS A 83 -19.53 -6.31 -31.46
C LYS A 83 -19.12 -6.75 -30.05
N LYS A 84 -20.16 -7.10 -29.28
CA LYS A 84 -20.20 -7.55 -27.88
C LYS A 84 -19.23 -8.72 -27.58
N ILE A 85 -17.92 -8.46 -27.54
CA ILE A 85 -16.91 -9.40 -27.05
C ILE A 85 -16.41 -8.87 -25.72
N SER A 86 -16.57 -9.66 -24.64
CA SER A 86 -16.44 -9.19 -23.26
C SER A 86 -15.01 -9.18 -22.72
N PHE A 87 -13.97 -9.13 -23.55
CA PHE A 87 -12.57 -8.89 -23.15
C PHE A 87 -11.69 -8.87 -24.42
N GLU A 88 -11.52 -7.70 -25.05
CA GLU A 88 -10.37 -7.46 -25.94
C GLU A 88 -9.50 -6.39 -25.26
N PRO A 89 -8.46 -6.76 -24.49
CA PRO A 89 -7.49 -5.78 -24.03
C PRO A 89 -6.72 -5.31 -25.26
N PHE A 90 -7.06 -4.10 -25.71
CA PHE A 90 -6.33 -3.46 -26.79
C PHE A 90 -4.95 -3.01 -26.31
N VAL A 91 -3.92 -3.44 -27.02
CA VAL A 91 -2.57 -2.84 -26.93
C VAL A 91 -2.57 -1.60 -27.83
N CYS A 92 -2.56 -0.39 -27.27
CA CYS A 92 -2.51 0.84 -28.07
C CYS A 92 -1.67 1.96 -27.44
N ARG A 93 -1.01 2.74 -28.32
CA ARG A 93 0.01 3.76 -28.02
C ARG A 93 -0.59 5.03 -27.42
N LYS A 94 0.16 5.58 -26.45
CA LYS A 94 0.02 6.84 -25.69
C LYS A 94 -0.84 7.94 -26.37
N SER A 95 -1.86 8.40 -25.64
CA SER A 95 -2.24 9.82 -25.63
C SER A 95 -2.74 10.23 -24.24
N MET A 96 -2.32 11.41 -23.77
CA MET A 96 -2.82 12.07 -22.56
C MET A 96 -4.24 12.62 -22.82
N TYR A 97 -5.21 12.39 -21.92
CA TYR A 97 -6.29 13.32 -21.44
C TYR A 97 -7.58 12.63 -20.92
N ARG A 98 -8.17 13.28 -19.89
CA ARG A 98 -9.48 13.23 -19.17
C ARG A 98 -9.94 11.94 -18.45
N CYS A 99 -10.11 12.07 -17.13
CA CYS A 99 -10.40 11.01 -16.14
C CYS A 99 -11.85 10.50 -16.08
N GLU A 100 -12.85 11.31 -16.44
CA GLU A 100 -14.26 10.97 -16.17
C GLU A 100 -14.80 9.80 -17.03
N GLU A 101 -14.26 9.59 -18.23
CA GLU A 101 -14.71 8.52 -19.13
C GLU A 101 -14.12 7.13 -18.78
N ASN A 102 -13.19 7.04 -17.81
CA ASN A 102 -12.44 5.81 -17.55
C ASN A 102 -12.98 4.95 -16.39
N PHE A 103 -13.88 5.48 -15.55
CA PHE A 103 -14.33 4.74 -14.35
C PHE A 103 -15.30 3.59 -14.67
N GLU A 104 -16.16 3.72 -15.68
CA GLU A 104 -17.06 2.62 -16.11
C GLU A 104 -16.26 1.42 -16.62
N GLU A 105 -15.15 1.67 -17.30
CA GLU A 105 -14.28 0.61 -17.79
C GLU A 105 -13.54 -0.10 -16.65
N TYR A 106 -13.05 0.66 -15.66
CA TYR A 106 -12.54 0.08 -14.41
C TYR A 106 -13.58 -0.84 -13.77
N ARG A 107 -14.83 -0.39 -13.62
CA ARG A 107 -15.91 -1.19 -13.05
C ARG A 107 -16.15 -2.48 -13.81
N ARG A 108 -16.28 -2.39 -15.14
CA ARG A 108 -16.46 -3.56 -16.03
C ARG A 108 -15.32 -4.57 -15.88
N ILE A 109 -14.07 -4.10 -15.84
CA ILE A 109 -12.91 -4.97 -15.69
C ILE A 109 -12.91 -5.63 -14.31
N MET A 110 -13.12 -4.87 -13.25
CA MET A 110 -13.22 -5.41 -11.89
C MET A 110 -14.33 -6.46 -11.79
N ASP A 111 -15.50 -6.22 -12.37
CA ASP A 111 -16.61 -7.18 -12.42
C ASP A 111 -16.20 -8.46 -13.16
N ASP A 112 -15.54 -8.33 -14.31
CA ASP A 112 -15.06 -9.49 -15.05
C ASP A 112 -14.01 -10.30 -14.26
N PHE A 113 -13.09 -9.65 -13.56
CA PHE A 113 -12.11 -10.34 -12.73
C PHE A 113 -12.76 -11.05 -11.54
N VAL A 114 -13.67 -10.40 -10.83
CA VAL A 114 -14.39 -10.99 -9.70
C VAL A 114 -15.38 -12.08 -10.15
N ASP A 115 -15.92 -12.00 -11.38
CA ASP A 115 -16.75 -13.05 -11.96
C ASP A 115 -15.94 -14.30 -12.32
N ILE A 116 -14.71 -14.12 -12.83
CA ILE A 116 -13.88 -15.21 -13.37
C ILE A 116 -13.00 -15.85 -12.29
N PHE A 117 -12.49 -15.07 -11.34
CA PHE A 117 -11.51 -15.52 -10.37
C PHE A 117 -12.03 -15.41 -8.94
N ILE A 118 -11.38 -16.11 -8.01
CA ILE A 118 -11.61 -15.88 -6.59
C ILE A 118 -10.70 -14.74 -6.15
N VAL A 119 -11.29 -13.57 -5.93
CA VAL A 119 -10.61 -12.37 -5.48
C VAL A 119 -11.11 -12.00 -4.08
N SER A 120 -10.23 -12.05 -3.09
CA SER A 120 -10.55 -11.64 -1.71
C SER A 120 -9.91 -10.32 -1.31
N SER A 121 -8.86 -9.91 -2.03
CA SER A 121 -8.12 -8.70 -1.75
C SER A 121 -7.57 -8.05 -3.01
N ALA A 122 -7.30 -6.75 -2.89
CA ALA A 122 -6.66 -5.95 -3.92
C ALA A 122 -5.58 -5.04 -3.32
N SER A 123 -4.58 -4.73 -4.12
CA SER A 123 -3.58 -3.71 -3.87
C SER A 123 -3.79 -2.55 -4.83
N PHE A 124 -3.57 -1.33 -4.36
CA PHE A 124 -3.78 -0.10 -5.11
C PHE A 124 -2.52 0.76 -5.05
N ASP A 125 -2.03 1.17 -6.22
CA ASP A 125 -1.06 2.26 -6.36
C ASP A 125 -1.76 3.44 -7.03
N MET A 126 -2.17 4.42 -6.21
CA MET A 126 -2.92 5.60 -6.64
C MET A 126 -2.04 6.86 -6.62
N ARG A 127 -0.71 6.73 -6.57
CA ARG A 127 0.20 7.88 -6.49
C ARG A 127 0.13 8.80 -7.70
N SER A 128 -0.39 8.32 -8.83
CA SER A 128 -0.58 9.12 -10.05
C SER A 128 -2.07 9.32 -10.38
N THR A 129 -2.96 9.13 -9.41
CA THR A 129 -4.42 9.19 -9.60
C THR A 129 -5.00 10.36 -8.83
N PRO A 130 -5.83 11.19 -9.48
CA PRO A 130 -6.59 12.21 -8.77
C PRO A 130 -7.39 11.63 -7.59
N SER A 131 -7.48 12.38 -6.50
CA SER A 131 -8.11 11.92 -5.25
C SER A 131 -9.58 11.50 -5.41
N ASP A 132 -10.35 12.19 -6.25
CA ASP A 132 -11.76 11.90 -6.56
C ASP A 132 -11.93 10.56 -7.28
N ILE A 133 -11.05 10.25 -8.23
CA ILE A 133 -11.01 8.96 -8.92
C ILE A 133 -10.54 7.86 -7.97
N SER A 134 -9.58 8.16 -7.11
CA SER A 134 -9.10 7.22 -6.08
C SER A 134 -10.23 6.80 -5.14
N VAL A 135 -11.04 7.75 -4.67
CA VAL A 135 -12.26 7.45 -3.87
C VAL A 135 -13.17 6.49 -4.63
N GLN A 136 -13.52 6.80 -5.88
CA GLN A 136 -14.45 5.98 -6.67
C GLN A 136 -13.94 4.54 -6.86
N CYS A 137 -12.65 4.38 -7.20
CA CYS A 137 -12.03 3.07 -7.36
C CYS A 137 -12.05 2.24 -6.07
N LEU A 138 -11.70 2.85 -4.94
CA LEU A 138 -11.66 2.18 -3.65
C LEU A 138 -13.07 1.83 -3.15
N GLU A 139 -14.04 2.75 -3.25
CA GLU A 139 -15.44 2.49 -2.87
C GLU A 139 -16.05 1.35 -3.69
N TYR A 140 -15.74 1.28 -4.98
CA TYR A 140 -16.21 0.18 -5.82
C TYR A 140 -15.56 -1.15 -5.47
N ALA A 141 -14.26 -1.17 -5.18
CA ALA A 141 -13.61 -2.38 -4.72
C ALA A 141 -14.22 -2.88 -3.40
N LEU A 142 -14.56 -1.97 -2.48
CA LEU A 142 -15.30 -2.31 -1.26
C LEU A 142 -16.71 -2.85 -1.54
N SER A 143 -17.43 -2.29 -2.52
CA SER A 143 -18.77 -2.77 -2.88
C SER A 143 -18.76 -4.18 -3.46
N LEU A 144 -17.64 -4.60 -4.05
CA LEU A 144 -17.37 -5.98 -4.48
C LEU A 144 -16.92 -6.91 -3.33
N GLY A 145 -16.86 -6.40 -2.10
CA GLY A 145 -16.46 -7.16 -0.91
C GLY A 145 -14.95 -7.39 -0.80
N LEU A 146 -14.14 -6.64 -1.53
CA LEU A 146 -12.68 -6.78 -1.50
C LEU A 146 -12.08 -6.12 -0.26
N THR A 147 -11.07 -6.77 0.31
CA THR A 147 -10.22 -6.18 1.35
C THR A 147 -8.96 -5.57 0.74
N PHE A 148 -8.33 -4.63 1.43
CA PHE A 148 -7.14 -3.96 0.91
C PHE A 148 -5.88 -4.56 1.51
N LYS A 149 -5.06 -5.17 0.64
CA LYS A 149 -3.75 -5.69 1.02
C LYS A 149 -2.77 -4.54 1.16
N LYS A 150 -2.57 -3.75 0.10
CA LYS A 150 -1.64 -2.62 0.08
C LYS A 150 -2.25 -1.42 -0.63
N VAL A 151 -2.14 -0.24 -0.04
CA VAL A 151 -2.58 1.01 -0.69
C VAL A 151 -1.45 2.02 -0.67
N GLN A 152 -1.09 2.59 -1.82
CA GLN A 152 -0.10 3.64 -1.96
C GLN A 152 -0.78 4.90 -2.48
N LEU A 153 -0.59 6.01 -1.78
CA LEU A 153 -1.26 7.28 -2.06
C LEU A 153 -0.24 8.39 -2.25
N LEU A 154 -0.54 9.29 -3.18
CA LEU A 154 0.05 10.61 -3.23
C LEU A 154 -1.03 11.61 -2.84
N ILE A 155 -0.73 12.45 -1.87
CA ILE A 155 -1.61 13.49 -1.39
C ILE A 155 -0.79 14.77 -1.63
N SER A 156 -1.32 15.73 -2.41
CA SER A 156 -0.70 17.04 -2.65
C SER A 156 -1.72 18.18 -2.60
N LYS A 157 -1.29 19.44 -2.44
CA LYS A 157 -2.19 20.62 -2.41
C LYS A 157 -3.17 20.75 -3.57
N GLU A 158 -2.92 20.04 -4.67
CA GLU A 158 -3.81 20.00 -5.85
C GLU A 158 -5.04 19.12 -5.62
N HIS A 159 -5.01 18.23 -4.62
CA HIS A 159 -6.10 17.33 -4.29
C HIS A 159 -7.13 17.98 -3.37
N SER A 160 -8.40 17.61 -3.57
CA SER A 160 -9.50 18.02 -2.70
C SER A 160 -9.33 17.45 -1.31
N MET A 161 -9.38 18.31 -0.28
CA MET A 161 -9.30 17.91 1.12
C MET A 161 -10.35 16.87 1.49
N ASP A 162 -11.61 17.08 1.10
CA ASP A 162 -12.70 16.15 1.37
C ASP A 162 -12.44 14.77 0.73
N CYS A 163 -11.91 14.76 -0.49
CA CYS A 163 -11.55 13.51 -1.17
C CYS A 163 -10.39 12.81 -0.46
N CYS A 164 -9.34 13.53 -0.08
CA CYS A 164 -8.21 12.95 0.64
C CYS A 164 -8.63 12.37 1.99
N GLN A 165 -9.45 13.08 2.78
CA GLN A 165 -10.00 12.54 4.04
C GLN A 165 -10.82 11.27 3.79
N LYS A 166 -11.62 11.26 2.73
CA LYS A 166 -12.44 10.10 2.36
C LYS A 166 -11.58 8.91 1.95
N VAL A 167 -10.57 9.11 1.09
CA VAL A 167 -9.60 8.06 0.72
C VAL A 167 -8.93 7.49 1.96
N LEU A 168 -8.43 8.35 2.86
CA LEU A 168 -7.78 7.91 4.09
C LEU A 168 -8.71 7.13 5.02
N SER A 169 -9.97 7.54 5.14
CA SER A 169 -10.96 6.83 5.94
C SER A 169 -11.25 5.43 5.39
N ILE A 170 -11.29 5.30 4.07
CA ILE A 170 -11.47 4.04 3.36
C ILE A 170 -10.25 3.12 3.56
N CYS A 171 -9.05 3.69 3.59
CA CYS A 171 -7.79 2.97 3.74
C CYS A 171 -7.41 2.63 5.18
N ALA A 172 -8.13 3.13 6.19
CA ALA A 172 -7.81 2.94 7.63
C ALA A 172 -7.73 1.46 8.08
N ARG A 173 -8.30 0.55 7.27
CA ARG A 173 -8.34 -0.90 7.50
C ARG A 173 -7.52 -1.70 6.49
N ALA A 174 -6.71 -1.05 5.66
CA ALA A 174 -5.77 -1.74 4.79
C ALA A 174 -4.72 -2.48 5.62
N SER A 175 -4.18 -3.58 5.08
CA SER A 175 -3.09 -4.29 5.76
C SER A 175 -1.79 -3.48 5.70
N GLU A 176 -1.55 -2.83 4.56
CA GLU A 176 -0.42 -1.93 4.33
C GLU A 176 -0.91 -0.62 3.72
N LEU A 177 -0.43 0.51 4.24
CA LEU A 177 -0.74 1.85 3.75
C LEU A 177 0.53 2.68 3.66
N SER A 178 0.81 3.21 2.48
CA SER A 178 1.92 4.13 2.22
C SER A 178 1.36 5.45 1.70
N ILE A 179 1.74 6.55 2.34
CA ILE A 179 1.28 7.90 2.02
C ILE A 179 2.50 8.77 1.73
N HIS A 180 2.53 9.36 0.55
CA HIS A 180 3.46 10.45 0.23
C HIS A 180 2.69 11.78 0.29
N LEU A 181 3.12 12.69 1.16
CA LEU A 181 2.58 14.04 1.27
C LEU A 181 3.52 15.02 0.54
N LEU A 182 3.00 15.81 -0.40
CA LEU A 182 3.77 16.84 -1.14
C LEU A 182 3.14 18.23 -1.01
N ASP A 183 3.94 19.23 -0.64
CA ASP A 183 3.60 20.67 -0.77
C ASP A 183 2.31 21.13 -0.05
N TYR A 184 2.03 20.71 1.17
CA TYR A 184 0.78 21.05 1.91
C TYR A 184 0.88 22.21 2.90
N SER A 185 -0.18 23.01 3.06
CA SER A 185 -0.22 24.10 4.05
C SER A 185 -0.43 23.61 5.49
N GLU A 186 -0.11 24.46 6.47
CA GLU A 186 -0.24 24.21 7.93
C GLU A 186 -1.67 23.89 8.39
N GLU A 187 -2.70 24.28 7.62
CA GLU A 187 -4.12 24.05 7.95
C GLU A 187 -4.60 22.61 7.69
N PHE A 188 -3.68 21.68 7.50
CA PHE A 188 -3.94 20.32 7.04
C PHE A 188 -4.27 19.35 8.20
N TYR A 189 -5.48 19.38 8.74
CA TYR A 189 -5.96 18.44 9.77
C TYR A 189 -6.33 17.04 9.24
N LEU A 190 -5.71 16.59 8.15
CA LEU A 190 -6.19 15.43 7.38
C LEU A 190 -6.00 14.09 8.12
N LEU A 191 -5.15 14.06 9.15
CA LEU A 191 -4.67 12.83 9.80
C LEU A 191 -4.95 12.78 11.31
N ASP A 192 -5.87 13.61 11.83
CA ASP A 192 -6.33 13.55 13.22
C ASP A 192 -6.93 12.19 13.62
N ARG A 193 -7.24 11.35 12.61
CA ARG A 193 -7.82 10.02 12.75
C ARG A 193 -6.82 8.88 12.77
N PHE A 194 -5.53 9.13 12.95
CA PHE A 194 -4.53 8.06 13.09
C PHE A 194 -4.87 7.05 14.18
N ARG A 195 -5.59 7.47 15.23
CA ARG A 195 -6.07 6.56 16.30
C ARG A 195 -7.00 5.47 15.79
N GLU A 196 -7.69 5.70 14.68
CA GLU A 196 -8.60 4.73 14.06
C GLU A 196 -7.86 3.67 13.24
N TYR A 197 -6.57 3.90 12.92
CA TYR A 197 -5.81 3.05 12.03
C TYR A 197 -5.39 1.77 12.76
N LYS A 198 -5.62 0.64 12.09
CA LYS A 198 -5.25 -0.70 12.55
C LYS A 198 -4.52 -1.42 11.43
N ILE A 199 -3.36 -0.87 11.08
CA ILE A 199 -2.60 -1.20 9.87
C ILE A 199 -1.35 -1.99 10.29
N ASN A 200 -1.03 -3.06 9.57
CA ASN A 200 0.14 -3.88 9.89
C ASN A 200 1.44 -3.18 9.47
N VAL A 201 1.43 -2.50 8.32
CA VAL A 201 2.55 -1.69 7.83
C VAL A 201 2.04 -0.32 7.42
N PHE A 202 2.42 0.70 8.17
CA PHE A 202 2.11 2.09 7.88
C PHE A 202 3.39 2.84 7.49
N GLU A 203 3.36 3.52 6.35
CA GLU A 203 4.48 4.29 5.83
C GLU A 203 4.02 5.70 5.47
N LEU A 204 4.78 6.71 5.93
CA LEU A 204 4.51 8.11 5.69
C LEU A 204 5.80 8.82 5.27
N THR A 205 5.79 9.47 4.12
CA THR A 205 6.87 10.34 3.66
C THR A 205 6.32 11.76 3.52
N ILE A 206 6.98 12.74 4.15
CA ILE A 206 6.54 14.14 4.15
C ILE A 206 7.55 14.99 3.40
N THR A 207 7.23 15.41 2.19
CA THR A 207 8.10 16.32 1.44
C THR A 207 7.66 17.75 1.64
N ARG A 208 8.52 18.53 2.31
CA ARG A 208 8.30 19.93 2.71
C ARG A 208 7.19 20.05 3.78
N ASN A 209 7.31 21.05 4.65
CA ASN A 209 6.35 21.32 5.74
C ASN A 209 6.30 20.18 6.79
N PHE A 210 7.47 19.68 7.15
CA PHE A 210 7.71 18.66 8.18
C PHE A 210 7.25 19.05 9.59
N GLU A 211 7.01 20.34 9.85
CA GLU A 211 6.58 20.88 11.15
C GLU A 211 5.16 20.43 11.54
N TRP A 212 4.35 20.01 10.56
CA TRP A 212 2.99 19.52 10.83
C TRP A 212 2.98 18.20 11.62
N PHE A 213 3.97 17.32 11.43
CA PHE A 213 3.98 16.02 12.10
C PHE A 213 4.55 16.12 13.51
N THR A 214 3.68 16.06 14.52
CA THR A 214 4.06 16.17 15.93
C THR A 214 4.12 14.81 16.62
N VAL A 215 4.69 14.78 17.83
CA VAL A 215 4.68 13.59 18.71
C VAL A 215 3.27 13.07 18.98
N ASP A 216 2.24 13.92 19.01
CA ASP A 216 0.88 13.49 19.27
C ASP A 216 0.30 12.68 18.08
N HIS A 217 0.74 12.99 16.85
CA HIS A 217 0.44 12.17 15.67
C HIS A 217 1.14 10.80 15.74
N LEU A 218 2.41 10.78 16.17
CA LEU A 218 3.15 9.53 16.36
C LEU A 218 2.48 8.63 17.43
N LEU A 219 2.07 9.23 18.55
CA LEU A 219 1.33 8.54 19.61
C LEU A 219 -0.02 7.99 19.12
N ALA A 220 -0.67 8.68 18.18
CA ALA A 220 -1.93 8.21 17.60
C ALA A 220 -1.76 6.94 16.75
N LEU A 221 -0.56 6.66 16.23
CA LEU A 221 -0.24 5.48 15.42
C LEU A 221 0.09 4.22 16.24
N ILE A 222 -0.04 4.27 17.57
CA ILE A 222 0.31 3.16 18.47
C ILE A 222 -0.46 1.86 18.21
N ASN A 223 -1.58 1.93 17.49
CA ASN A 223 -2.39 0.77 17.10
C ASN A 223 -1.90 0.07 15.81
N CYS A 224 -0.94 0.67 15.09
CA CYS A 224 -0.27 0.06 13.95
C CYS A 224 0.89 -0.82 14.43
N THR A 225 1.22 -1.89 13.68
CA THR A 225 2.28 -2.83 14.07
C THR A 225 3.67 -2.38 13.66
N ASN A 226 3.85 -2.02 12.39
CA ASN A 226 5.13 -1.56 11.84
C ASN A 226 4.93 -0.17 11.24
N VAL A 227 5.64 0.82 11.79
CA VAL A 227 5.49 2.22 11.39
C VAL A 227 6.82 2.74 10.83
N ARG A 228 6.75 3.35 9.65
CA ARG A 228 7.88 4.03 9.00
C ARG A 228 7.48 5.45 8.66
N ILE A 229 8.22 6.42 9.17
CA ILE A 229 7.96 7.83 8.96
C ILE A 229 9.27 8.48 8.50
N TYR A 230 9.21 9.28 7.45
CA TYR A 230 10.39 9.92 6.88
C TYR A 230 10.16 11.42 6.73
N ASP A 231 11.26 12.17 6.86
CA ASP A 231 11.34 13.61 6.66
C ASP A 231 10.47 14.40 7.64
N VAL A 232 10.61 14.10 8.94
CA VAL A 232 9.92 14.82 10.03
C VAL A 232 10.88 15.65 10.88
N ASN A 233 10.33 16.59 11.64
CA ASN A 233 11.07 17.43 12.59
C ASN A 233 10.60 17.16 14.03
N LEU A 234 11.03 16.02 14.57
CA LEU A 234 10.81 15.64 15.96
C LEU A 234 12.08 15.89 16.76
N SER A 235 11.92 16.43 17.96
CA SER A 235 13.02 16.67 18.89
C SER A 235 13.36 15.43 19.72
N ASP A 236 14.51 15.43 20.38
CA ASP A 236 14.87 14.38 21.35
C ASP A 236 13.84 14.25 22.47
N ALA A 237 13.25 15.37 22.90
CA ALA A 237 12.16 15.39 23.88
C ALA A 237 10.89 14.72 23.37
N ASP A 238 10.59 14.83 22.07
CA ASP A 238 9.46 14.15 21.44
C ASP A 238 9.68 12.63 21.41
N PHE A 239 10.88 12.18 21.03
CA PHE A 239 11.23 10.76 21.08
C PHE A 239 11.21 10.20 22.50
N ASN A 240 11.72 10.95 23.48
CA ASN A 240 11.66 10.58 24.90
C ASN A 240 10.21 10.43 25.37
N LYS A 241 9.34 11.41 25.06
CA LYS A 241 7.90 11.37 25.38
C LYS A 241 7.23 10.16 24.72
N PHE A 242 7.53 9.89 23.45
CA PHE A 242 7.01 8.73 22.74
C PHE A 242 7.48 7.40 23.37
N LEU A 243 8.78 7.24 23.63
CA LEU A 243 9.33 6.04 24.23
C LEU A 243 8.75 5.76 25.60
N LYS A 244 8.67 6.79 26.46
CA LYS A 244 8.02 6.69 27.78
C LYS A 244 6.58 6.20 27.66
N HIS A 245 5.86 6.63 26.63
CA HIS A 245 4.51 6.12 26.36
C HIS A 245 4.52 4.67 25.87
N TRP A 246 5.37 4.33 24.90
CA TRP A 246 5.46 2.99 24.32
C TRP A 246 5.83 1.92 25.37
N VAL A 247 6.81 2.19 26.26
CA VAL A 247 7.21 1.25 27.32
C VAL A 247 6.10 0.97 28.33
N THR A 248 5.09 1.85 28.48
CA THR A 248 3.95 1.58 29.38
C THR A 248 3.04 0.45 28.89
N GLY A 249 3.26 -0.08 27.68
CA GLY A 249 2.50 -1.22 27.16
C GLY A 249 1.23 -0.86 26.42
N VAL A 250 1.04 0.41 26.07
CA VAL A 250 -0.14 0.86 25.33
C VAL A 250 0.05 0.58 23.83
N GLY A 251 -0.88 -0.16 23.22
CA GLY A 251 -0.96 -0.36 21.78
C GLY A 251 -0.38 -1.68 21.24
N LYS A 252 -0.08 -1.71 19.94
CA LYS A 252 0.35 -2.89 19.16
C LYS A 252 1.64 -2.68 18.37
N MET A 253 2.29 -1.53 18.53
CA MET A 253 3.49 -1.20 17.77
C MET A 253 4.67 -2.08 18.20
N GLU A 254 5.17 -2.85 17.24
CA GLU A 254 6.32 -3.74 17.39
C GLU A 254 7.59 -3.09 16.83
N THR A 255 7.47 -2.40 15.69
CA THR A 255 8.59 -1.71 15.07
C THR A 255 8.26 -0.27 14.68
N LEU A 256 9.24 0.61 14.87
CA LEU A 256 9.18 2.01 14.48
C LEU A 256 10.48 2.39 13.80
N CYS A 257 10.39 3.11 12.68
CA CYS A 257 11.52 3.81 12.06
C CYS A 257 11.09 5.24 11.77
N VAL A 258 11.86 6.21 12.27
CA VAL A 258 11.68 7.63 12.01
C VAL A 258 12.96 8.19 11.42
N GLY A 259 12.87 8.73 10.20
CA GLY A 259 13.92 9.53 9.59
C GLY A 259 13.63 11.02 9.76
N LEU A 260 14.59 11.76 10.31
CA LEU A 260 14.56 13.22 10.42
C LEU A 260 14.99 13.87 9.10
N GLU A 261 14.49 15.07 8.85
CA GLU A 261 14.91 15.85 7.68
C GLU A 261 16.40 16.25 7.77
N SER A 262 17.15 15.94 6.70
CA SER A 262 18.49 16.49 6.49
C SER A 262 18.40 17.87 5.84
N SER A 263 18.22 18.91 6.64
CA SER A 263 18.38 20.27 6.11
C SER A 263 19.85 20.50 5.74
N GLU A 264 20.12 20.83 4.47
CA GLU A 264 21.48 21.16 4.01
C GLU A 264 22.05 22.27 4.90
N GLY A 265 23.05 21.94 5.72
CA GLY A 265 23.77 22.89 6.57
C GLY A 265 23.46 22.85 8.07
N ARG A 266 22.62 21.93 8.57
CA ARG A 266 22.52 21.67 10.03
C ARG A 266 23.25 20.37 10.38
N GLU A 267 24.51 20.48 10.78
CA GLU A 267 25.20 19.44 11.56
C GLU A 267 24.55 19.22 12.95
N GLU A 268 23.56 20.03 13.31
CA GLU A 268 22.96 20.13 14.65
C GLU A 268 21.70 19.28 14.87
N ASN A 269 21.18 18.57 13.87
CA ASN A 269 19.95 17.76 14.01
C ASN A 269 20.23 16.29 14.39
N LEU A 270 21.44 15.96 14.85
CA LEU A 270 21.76 14.60 15.29
C LEU A 270 20.97 14.27 16.55
N ILE A 271 20.36 13.09 16.58
CA ILE A 271 19.60 12.63 17.74
C ILE A 271 20.55 12.43 18.91
N ASN A 272 20.31 13.13 20.03
CA ASN A 272 21.05 12.90 21.25
C ASN A 272 20.46 11.72 22.01
N ALA A 273 21.15 10.59 21.96
CA ALA A 273 20.72 9.36 22.62
C ALA A 273 20.51 9.52 24.14
N ASP A 274 21.30 10.35 24.81
CA ASP A 274 21.15 10.55 26.26
C ASP A 274 19.85 11.27 26.60
N ASP A 275 19.52 12.32 25.84
CA ASP A 275 18.29 13.08 26.01
C ASP A 275 17.05 12.22 25.66
N VAL A 276 17.11 11.47 24.55
CA VAL A 276 16.04 10.54 24.15
C VAL A 276 15.79 9.49 25.21
N MET A 277 16.84 9.00 25.87
CA MET A 277 16.76 7.88 26.79
C MET A 277 16.65 8.30 28.27
N ASP A 278 16.53 9.61 28.55
CA ASP A 278 16.43 10.14 29.92
C ASP A 278 15.22 9.57 30.68
N GLY A 279 15.49 9.04 31.87
CA GLY A 279 14.48 8.41 32.73
C GLY A 279 13.90 7.09 32.22
N ILE A 280 14.51 6.45 31.21
CA ILE A 280 14.10 5.14 30.68
C ILE A 280 15.10 4.06 31.13
N PRO A 281 14.65 3.00 31.84
CA PRO A 281 15.51 1.85 32.15
C PRO A 281 16.04 1.20 30.88
N ARG A 282 17.37 1.12 30.74
CA ARG A 282 18.04 0.66 29.52
C ARG A 282 19.30 -0.13 29.82
N ARG A 283 19.66 -1.06 28.92
CA ARG A 283 21.00 -1.65 28.84
C ARG A 283 21.65 -1.20 27.55
N GLU A 284 22.77 -0.50 27.67
CA GLU A 284 23.56 -0.09 26.52
C GLU A 284 24.21 -1.30 25.83
N ILE A 285 24.05 -1.40 24.51
CA ILE A 285 24.65 -2.46 23.68
C ILE A 285 25.81 -1.90 22.87
N LEU A 286 25.61 -0.73 22.25
CA LEU A 286 26.62 0.00 21.51
C LEU A 286 26.61 1.44 22.00
N GLN A 287 27.81 1.95 22.32
CA GLN A 287 27.96 3.22 23.01
C GLN A 287 27.25 4.33 22.25
N ASP A 288 26.37 5.06 22.94
CA ASP A 288 25.62 6.23 22.44
C ASP A 288 24.73 5.99 21.18
N GLU A 289 24.59 4.75 20.72
CA GLU A 289 23.87 4.45 19.47
C GLU A 289 22.78 3.39 19.62
N LYS A 290 23.00 2.37 20.46
CA LYS A 290 22.11 1.19 20.56
C LYS A 290 21.84 0.79 22.00
N PHE A 291 20.56 0.71 22.33
CA PHE A 291 20.07 0.38 23.66
C PHE A 291 19.09 -0.78 23.61
N GLU A 292 19.17 -1.69 24.57
CA GLU A 292 18.10 -2.65 24.86
C GLU A 292 17.16 -2.02 25.89
N VAL A 293 15.88 -1.91 25.54
CA VAL A 293 14.82 -1.45 26.44
C VAL A 293 13.81 -2.57 26.62
N GLU A 294 13.35 -2.73 27.86
CA GLU A 294 12.23 -3.61 28.15
C GLU A 294 10.93 -2.88 27.77
N GLY A 295 10.31 -3.34 26.69
CA GLY A 295 9.07 -2.80 26.16
C GLY A 295 7.82 -3.43 26.79
N PRO A 296 6.66 -3.28 26.12
CA PRO A 296 5.40 -3.88 26.54
C PRO A 296 5.54 -5.37 26.88
N ASN A 297 4.97 -5.78 28.01
CA ASN A 297 4.90 -7.19 28.44
C ASN A 297 6.27 -7.87 28.66
N GLY A 298 7.33 -7.11 28.93
CA GLY A 298 8.68 -7.65 29.14
C GLY A 298 9.40 -8.02 27.84
N ILE A 299 8.87 -7.63 26.67
CA ILE A 299 9.50 -7.86 25.39
C ILE A 299 10.66 -6.88 25.24
N LYS A 300 11.87 -7.40 25.10
CA LYS A 300 13.06 -6.58 24.85
C LYS A 300 13.06 -6.09 23.41
N ALA A 301 13.29 -4.80 23.22
CA ALA A 301 13.48 -4.20 21.91
C ALA A 301 14.80 -3.43 21.85
N ASN A 302 15.40 -3.43 20.66
CA ASN A 302 16.54 -2.57 20.37
C ASN A 302 16.02 -1.18 20.00
N VAL A 303 16.52 -0.15 20.68
CA VAL A 303 16.33 1.26 20.33
C VAL A 303 17.62 1.76 19.71
N TRP A 304 17.52 2.34 18.52
CA TRP A 304 18.66 2.95 17.83
C TRP A 304 18.47 4.45 17.71
N CYS A 305 19.51 5.19 18.07
CA CYS A 305 19.62 6.63 17.90
C CYS A 305 20.90 6.86 17.09
N PHE A 306 20.79 6.96 15.77
CA PHE A 306 21.97 7.09 14.91
C PHE A 306 21.76 8.16 13.85
N GLY A 307 22.57 9.22 13.93
CA GLY A 307 22.49 10.35 13.03
C GLY A 307 21.10 10.99 13.04
N LEU A 308 20.43 10.93 11.89
CA LEU A 308 19.08 11.45 11.68
C LEU A 308 17.99 10.36 11.78
N ARG A 309 18.30 9.22 12.40
CA ARG A 309 17.37 8.07 12.45
C ARG A 309 17.14 7.59 13.88
N PHE A 310 15.86 7.41 14.19
CA PHE A 310 15.38 6.78 15.41
C PHE A 310 14.66 5.48 15.04
N SER A 311 14.95 4.37 15.71
CA SER A 311 14.22 3.12 15.48
C SER A 311 13.98 2.28 16.73
N ILE A 312 12.93 1.46 16.68
CA ILE A 312 12.57 0.45 17.67
C ILE A 312 12.40 -0.90 16.97
N GLY A 313 12.99 -1.94 17.54
CA GLY A 313 12.93 -3.32 17.05
C GLY A 313 14.16 -3.73 16.23
N ASP A 314 14.18 -4.98 15.77
CA ASP A 314 15.20 -5.51 14.87
C ASP A 314 14.92 -5.09 13.43
N ILE A 315 14.95 -3.79 13.19
CA ILE A 315 14.93 -3.25 11.83
C ILE A 315 16.36 -3.36 11.29
N ASP A 316 16.55 -4.27 10.33
CA ASP A 316 17.83 -4.47 9.67
C ASP A 316 18.19 -3.21 8.89
N LEU A 317 19.04 -2.35 9.46
CA LEU A 317 19.39 -1.04 8.90
C LEU A 317 19.99 -1.14 7.48
N GLU A 318 20.56 -2.31 7.12
CA GLU A 318 21.06 -2.60 5.77
C GLU A 318 19.96 -2.62 4.71
N THR A 319 18.72 -2.98 5.07
CA THR A 319 17.58 -2.96 4.13
C THR A 319 17.01 -1.57 3.86
N LEU A 320 17.43 -0.55 4.63
CA LEU A 320 16.97 0.85 4.52
C LEU A 320 18.01 1.77 3.84
N LEU A 321 19.15 1.22 3.40
CA LEU A 321 20.22 1.96 2.72
C LEU A 321 20.28 1.70 1.21
N ASN A 322 19.36 0.90 0.66
CA ASN A 322 19.18 0.62 -0.77
C ASN A 322 17.80 1.09 -1.26
#